data_AF-D3CXE5-F1
#
_entry.id   AF-D3CXE5-F1
#
_cell.length_a   1.000
_cell.length_b   1.000
_cell.length_c   1.000
_cell.angle_alpha   90.00
_cell.angle_beta   90.00
_cell.angle_gamma   90.00
#
_symmetry.space_group_name_H-M   'P 1'
#
loop_
_entity.id
_entity.type
_entity.pdbx_description
1 polymer ?
#
loop_
_entity_poly.entity_id
_entity_poly.type
_entity_poly.pdbx_seq_one_letter_code
_entity_poly.pdbx_strand_id
1 'polypeptide(L)'
;MPTAADTTITPAEDGSGAVTPTSQHEEEQAPAPVQAPESAGLAERLRAEVGARAPRRVARHPVNEAMIAHWCDAIGDANPAYTDAAYAATTVHGGLVAPPAMLDVWDRHGLLERREADDPRARVIATLEQAGFVSVVAVNAELEIHRYLRPGDLLGNVQTLTDVSAEKRTALGVGHFVTSRHRFTDQAGEHVGDLQFRILKFRPGSGQRPPAAANPNSANPSGGSSVTTRRGPSGPSGPPDPDPARRPRPAINRDNQFFWDGTRARELRIQRCDGCGALFSPPTARCWHCGGFELGWIVASGRGRLYSHAVVHHPPAPGFRYPLPVGLVELAEGTRVVADLVGCPPAGLRVGMPVELTWVETHPALVDGASDERGPITLPAFRPAPPPRRTDTLTAPEAAAAIQRSGASEASEGPEGSEAELALWSVPVTATLIVSGAIATRDFQPVHHDRELAARRGSADIFLNINTSVGLLQRYVSDTLGPDLLVRAIRVRLGAPAYPGDHLVFTGRLTAADAQTGRVTVAVRAAGGLGDHLVGTVEVVLPGGREHDETRAAAARAATARAVTAPQARS
;
A
#
# COMPACT_ATOMS: atom_id res chain seq x y z
N MET A 1 57.21 -9.90 30.40
CA MET A 1 56.12 -10.87 30.65
C MET A 1 54.83 -10.12 30.36
N PRO A 2 54.37 -10.13 29.10
CA PRO A 2 53.73 -11.31 28.52
C PRO A 2 54.42 -11.81 27.24
N THR A 3 54.21 -13.09 26.94
CA THR A 3 54.70 -13.80 25.75
C THR A 3 53.65 -13.76 24.65
N ALA A 4 54.02 -13.16 23.50
CA ALA A 4 53.33 -13.30 22.23
C ALA A 4 53.91 -14.50 21.47
N ALA A 5 53.04 -15.33 20.89
CA ALA A 5 53.44 -16.36 19.95
C ALA A 5 53.36 -15.81 18.53
N ASP A 6 54.49 -15.90 17.86
CA ASP A 6 54.80 -15.52 16.50
C ASP A 6 54.55 -16.71 15.56
N THR A 7 53.92 -16.48 14.40
CA THR A 7 54.23 -17.26 13.20
C THR A 7 53.92 -16.43 11.94
N THR A 8 54.89 -15.58 11.59
CA THR A 8 55.45 -15.39 10.24
C THR A 8 54.82 -16.16 9.06
N ILE A 9 54.41 -15.42 8.03
CA ILE A 9 54.20 -15.90 6.65
C ILE A 9 55.36 -15.38 5.80
N THR A 10 56.15 -16.28 5.21
CA THR A 10 57.15 -15.97 4.17
C THR A 10 56.61 -16.27 2.76
N PRO A 11 57.08 -15.55 1.72
CA PRO A 11 56.56 -15.65 0.35
C PRO A 11 57.47 -16.48 -0.57
N ALA A 12 56.86 -17.19 -1.53
CA ALA A 12 57.46 -17.77 -2.75
C ALA A 12 56.30 -18.40 -3.56
N GLU A 13 56.18 -18.41 -4.88
CA GLU A 13 57.02 -18.01 -6.01
C GLU A 13 56.11 -17.99 -7.25
N ASP A 14 56.47 -17.18 -8.26
CA ASP A 14 55.80 -17.08 -9.54
C ASP A 14 55.98 -18.35 -10.38
N GLY A 15 54.88 -18.96 -10.79
CA GLY A 15 54.83 -20.10 -11.72
C GLY A 15 53.91 -19.79 -12.90
N SER A 16 54.50 -19.36 -14.00
CA SER A 16 53.81 -19.20 -15.28
C SER A 16 53.41 -20.57 -15.85
N GLY A 17 52.11 -20.86 -15.88
CA GLY A 17 51.54 -21.99 -16.61
C GLY A 17 50.35 -21.52 -17.42
N ALA A 18 50.57 -21.29 -18.72
CA ALA A 18 49.52 -20.98 -19.67
C ALA A 18 48.62 -22.22 -19.84
N VAL A 19 47.41 -22.18 -19.29
CA VAL A 19 46.33 -23.11 -19.62
C VAL A 19 45.34 -22.33 -20.48
N THR A 20 45.35 -22.62 -21.77
CA THR A 20 44.38 -22.16 -22.74
C THR A 20 43.01 -22.75 -22.39
N PRO A 21 41.96 -21.95 -22.12
CA PRO A 21 40.63 -22.50 -21.98
C PRO A 21 40.06 -22.73 -23.38
N THR A 22 39.90 -24.00 -23.75
CA THR A 22 39.13 -24.40 -24.92
C THR A 22 37.66 -24.00 -24.68
N SER A 23 37.21 -22.92 -25.32
CA SER A 23 35.83 -22.51 -25.34
C SER A 23 35.02 -23.48 -26.21
N GLN A 24 34.51 -24.54 -25.60
CA GLN A 24 33.31 -25.19 -26.13
C GLN A 24 32.10 -24.38 -25.63
N HIS A 25 31.80 -23.32 -26.38
CA HIS A 25 30.44 -22.78 -26.38
C HIS A 25 29.54 -23.86 -26.98
N GLU A 26 28.91 -24.67 -26.14
CA GLU A 26 27.64 -25.26 -26.52
C GLU A 26 26.67 -24.09 -26.64
N GLU A 27 26.37 -23.71 -27.88
CA GLU A 27 25.25 -22.84 -28.22
C GLU A 27 24.01 -23.42 -27.53
N GLU A 28 23.56 -22.77 -26.46
CA GLU A 28 22.23 -22.97 -25.92
C GLU A 28 21.26 -22.56 -27.02
N GLN A 29 20.85 -23.56 -27.82
CA GLN A 29 19.87 -23.40 -28.88
C GLN A 29 18.65 -22.73 -28.26
N ALA A 30 18.35 -21.53 -28.77
CA ALA A 30 17.10 -20.85 -28.47
C ALA A 30 15.97 -21.88 -28.59
N PRO A 31 15.08 -22.00 -27.58
CA PRO A 31 14.01 -22.98 -27.63
C PRO A 31 13.26 -22.79 -28.94
N ALA A 32 13.14 -23.87 -29.70
CA ALA A 32 12.36 -23.89 -30.93
C ALA A 32 11.00 -23.22 -30.66
N PRO A 33 10.46 -22.42 -31.61
CA PRO A 33 9.18 -21.75 -31.41
C PRO A 33 8.17 -22.82 -31.00
N VAL A 34 7.66 -22.71 -29.77
CA VAL A 34 6.63 -23.59 -29.25
C VAL A 34 5.46 -23.46 -30.21
N GLN A 35 5.24 -24.50 -31.03
CA GLN A 35 4.06 -24.61 -31.86
C GLN A 35 2.84 -24.42 -30.96
N ALA A 36 1.95 -23.50 -31.32
CA ALA A 36 0.75 -23.22 -30.54
C ALA A 36 0.02 -24.55 -30.27
N PRO A 37 -0.10 -25.00 -29.00
CA PRO A 37 -0.84 -26.22 -28.73
C PRO A 37 -2.28 -26.01 -29.14
N GLU A 38 -2.85 -27.03 -29.78
CA GLU A 38 -4.21 -27.04 -30.31
C GLU A 38 -5.20 -26.44 -29.30
N SER A 39 -5.92 -25.41 -29.74
CA SER A 39 -7.00 -24.77 -28.97
C SER A 39 -8.17 -25.72 -28.69
N ALA A 40 -8.19 -26.90 -29.32
CA ALA A 40 -9.15 -27.96 -29.08
C ALA A 40 -8.99 -28.53 -27.66
N GLY A 41 -10.09 -28.52 -26.88
CA GLY A 41 -10.16 -29.17 -25.57
C GLY A 41 -9.56 -28.40 -24.39
N LEU A 42 -8.98 -27.20 -24.56
CA LEU A 42 -8.46 -26.41 -23.42
C LEU A 42 -9.54 -26.16 -22.36
N ALA A 43 -10.73 -25.70 -22.78
CA ALA A 43 -11.83 -25.44 -21.86
C ALA A 43 -12.31 -26.69 -21.11
N GLU A 44 -12.25 -27.86 -21.74
CA GLU A 44 -12.62 -29.13 -21.12
C GLU A 44 -11.59 -29.55 -20.05
N ARG A 45 -10.29 -29.47 -20.37
CA ARG A 45 -9.21 -29.72 -19.40
C ARG A 45 -9.29 -28.80 -18.18
N LEU A 46 -9.58 -27.52 -18.38
CA LEU A 46 -9.74 -26.56 -17.29
C LEU A 46 -10.97 -26.88 -16.41
N ARG A 47 -12.09 -27.25 -17.03
CA ARG A 47 -13.32 -27.61 -16.31
C ARG A 47 -13.19 -28.92 -15.54
N ALA A 48 -12.42 -29.89 -16.04
CA ALA A 48 -12.21 -31.17 -15.39
C ALA A 48 -11.56 -31.05 -14.00
N GLU A 49 -10.83 -29.96 -13.75
CA GLU A 49 -10.21 -29.68 -12.45
C GLU A 49 -11.17 -29.00 -11.46
N VAL A 50 -12.32 -28.48 -11.90
CA VAL A 50 -13.25 -27.75 -11.03
C VAL A 50 -13.90 -28.71 -10.04
N GLY A 51 -13.91 -28.34 -8.76
CA GLY A 51 -14.34 -29.17 -7.63
C GLY A 51 -13.22 -30.03 -7.03
N ALA A 52 -12.07 -30.14 -7.70
CA ALA A 52 -10.93 -30.89 -7.15
C ALA A 52 -10.36 -30.20 -5.90
N ARG A 53 -9.94 -31.04 -4.93
CA ARG A 53 -9.38 -30.61 -3.65
C ARG A 53 -7.92 -31.03 -3.57
N ALA A 54 -7.05 -30.09 -3.17
CA ALA A 54 -5.67 -30.38 -2.84
C ALA A 54 -5.57 -31.20 -1.54
N PRO A 55 -4.50 -31.98 -1.34
CA PRO A 55 -4.17 -32.53 -0.04
C PRO A 55 -4.04 -31.42 1.03
N ARG A 56 -4.30 -31.76 2.29
CA ARG A 56 -4.13 -30.81 3.40
C ARG A 56 -2.66 -30.44 3.55
N ARG A 57 -2.36 -29.15 3.45
CA ARG A 57 -1.01 -28.58 3.64
C ARG A 57 -0.90 -28.00 5.03
N VAL A 58 0.17 -28.31 5.74
CA VAL A 58 0.44 -27.73 7.06
C VAL A 58 1.41 -26.57 6.90
N ALA A 59 1.14 -25.46 7.59
CA ALA A 59 2.02 -24.31 7.65
C ALA A 59 3.41 -24.74 8.09
N ARG A 60 4.44 -24.14 7.48
CA ARG A 60 5.84 -24.50 7.74
C ARG A 60 6.24 -24.25 9.19
N HIS A 61 5.69 -23.21 9.78
CA HIS A 61 5.95 -22.77 11.16
C HIS A 61 4.63 -22.48 11.86
N PRO A 62 4.56 -22.68 13.18
CA PRO A 62 3.49 -22.12 13.98
C PRO A 62 3.43 -20.59 13.81
N VAL A 63 2.23 -20.04 14.01
CA VAL A 63 2.02 -18.60 14.18
C VAL A 63 2.98 -18.10 15.24
N ASN A 64 3.74 -17.06 14.92
CA ASN A 64 4.80 -16.56 15.79
C ASN A 64 4.87 -15.04 15.76
N GLU A 65 5.33 -14.48 16.88
CA GLU A 65 5.40 -13.04 17.13
C GLU A 65 6.34 -12.33 16.15
N ALA A 66 7.44 -12.97 15.74
CA ALA A 66 8.39 -12.37 14.82
C ALA A 66 7.76 -12.07 13.44
N MET A 67 6.96 -13.00 12.91
CA MET A 67 6.23 -12.78 11.66
C MET A 67 5.10 -11.76 11.83
N ILE A 68 4.43 -11.72 12.99
CA ILE A 68 3.40 -10.71 13.29
C ILE A 68 4.04 -9.31 13.34
N ALA A 69 5.16 -9.15 14.05
CA ALA A 69 5.89 -7.89 14.13
C ALA A 69 6.39 -7.43 12.75
N HIS A 70 6.95 -8.34 11.95
CA HIS A 70 7.40 -8.02 10.60
C HIS A 70 6.26 -7.54 9.69
N TRP A 71 5.08 -8.13 9.81
CA TRP A 71 3.87 -7.62 9.15
C TRP A 71 3.51 -6.22 9.63
N CYS A 72 3.47 -6.01 10.94
CA CYS A 72 3.13 -4.73 11.54
C CYS A 72 4.10 -3.63 11.06
N ASP A 73 5.40 -3.90 11.01
CA ASP A 73 6.40 -2.96 10.49
C ASP A 73 6.23 -2.67 9.00
N ALA A 74 5.98 -3.69 8.18
CA ALA A 74 5.84 -3.53 6.73
C ALA A 74 4.56 -2.76 6.34
N ILE A 75 3.45 -3.01 7.05
CA ILE A 75 2.16 -2.34 6.82
C ILE A 75 2.06 -1.01 7.60
N GLY A 76 2.92 -0.82 8.60
CA GLY A 76 2.83 0.25 9.60
C GLY A 76 1.63 0.09 10.53
N ASP A 77 1.13 -1.12 10.74
CA ASP A 77 0.00 -1.39 11.63
C ASP A 77 0.46 -1.43 13.09
N ALA A 78 0.19 -0.35 13.81
CA ALA A 78 0.58 -0.19 15.20
C ALA A 78 -0.55 -0.56 16.18
N ASN A 79 -1.42 -1.53 15.86
CA ASN A 79 -2.44 -1.98 16.82
C ASN A 79 -1.73 -2.73 17.96
N PRO A 80 -1.77 -2.22 19.21
CA PRO A 80 -1.03 -2.81 20.31
C PRO A 80 -1.50 -4.23 20.66
N ALA A 81 -2.70 -4.65 20.25
CA ALA A 81 -3.15 -6.04 20.42
C ALA A 81 -2.27 -7.08 19.69
N TYR A 82 -1.46 -6.65 18.72
CA TYR A 82 -0.60 -7.53 17.91
C TYR A 82 0.83 -7.64 18.44
N THR A 83 1.32 -6.65 19.19
CA THR A 83 2.74 -6.57 19.56
C THR A 83 2.99 -6.28 21.05
N ASP A 84 1.97 -5.86 21.81
CA ASP A 84 2.06 -5.62 23.25
C ASP A 84 1.21 -6.65 24.00
N ALA A 85 1.87 -7.64 24.62
CA ALA A 85 1.21 -8.71 25.35
C ALA A 85 0.42 -8.20 26.57
N ALA A 86 0.92 -7.16 27.26
CA ALA A 86 0.24 -6.61 28.43
C ALA A 86 -1.04 -5.88 28.01
N TYR A 87 -0.97 -5.08 26.94
CA TYR A 87 -2.16 -4.47 26.35
C TYR A 87 -3.13 -5.54 25.87
N ALA A 88 -2.68 -6.50 25.04
CA ALA A 88 -3.53 -7.53 24.46
C ALA A 88 -4.25 -8.37 25.52
N ALA A 89 -3.64 -8.61 26.69
CA ALA A 89 -4.29 -9.30 27.81
C ALA A 89 -5.53 -8.57 28.36
N THR A 90 -5.63 -7.24 28.20
CA THR A 90 -6.77 -6.41 28.64
C THR A 90 -7.90 -6.29 27.60
N THR A 91 -7.62 -6.69 26.35
CA THR A 91 -8.54 -6.56 25.21
C THR A 91 -9.53 -7.73 25.13
N VAL A 92 -10.44 -7.67 24.16
CA VAL A 92 -11.31 -8.78 23.75
C VAL A 92 -10.52 -10.05 23.40
N HIS A 93 -9.25 -9.90 23.03
CA HIS A 93 -8.38 -11.01 22.68
C HIS A 93 -7.80 -11.75 23.89
N GLY A 94 -7.68 -11.12 25.07
CA GLY A 94 -7.08 -11.74 26.26
C GLY A 94 -5.64 -12.26 26.08
N GLY A 95 -4.91 -11.72 25.11
CA GLY A 95 -3.55 -12.12 24.75
C GLY A 95 -3.24 -11.82 23.28
N LEU A 96 -1.97 -11.92 22.89
CA LEU A 96 -1.52 -11.61 21.53
C LEU A 96 -2.28 -12.42 20.48
N VAL A 97 -2.57 -11.76 19.36
CA VAL A 97 -3.20 -12.32 18.17
C VAL A 97 -2.50 -11.83 16.91
N ALA A 98 -2.58 -12.59 15.83
CA ALA A 98 -2.13 -12.12 14.53
C ALA A 98 -3.21 -11.22 13.88
N PRO A 99 -2.81 -10.19 13.12
CA PRO A 99 -3.70 -9.46 12.22
C PRO A 99 -4.53 -10.42 11.35
N PRO A 100 -5.87 -10.26 11.26
CA PRO A 100 -6.74 -11.17 10.48
C PRO A 100 -6.37 -11.32 9.00
N ALA A 101 -5.88 -10.24 8.39
CA ALA A 101 -5.36 -10.22 7.03
C ALA A 101 -4.14 -11.12 6.80
N MET A 102 -3.53 -11.67 7.86
CA MET A 102 -2.44 -12.66 7.78
C MET A 102 -2.92 -14.10 7.62
N LEU A 103 -4.23 -14.39 7.54
CA LEU A 103 -4.76 -15.76 7.55
C LEU A 103 -4.06 -16.69 6.54
N ASP A 104 -3.85 -16.22 5.31
CA ASP A 104 -3.25 -16.97 4.20
C ASP A 104 -1.73 -16.76 4.07
N VAL A 105 -1.07 -16.14 5.04
CA VAL A 105 0.38 -15.91 5.02
C VAL A 105 1.13 -17.15 5.50
N TRP A 106 0.54 -17.90 6.45
CA TRP A 106 1.21 -18.97 7.18
C TRP A 106 1.44 -20.24 6.36
N ASP A 107 0.58 -20.52 5.39
CA ASP A 107 0.71 -21.66 4.48
C ASP A 107 1.46 -21.32 3.19
N ARG A 108 1.94 -20.08 3.02
CA ARG A 108 2.71 -19.69 1.84
C ARG A 108 4.10 -20.30 1.81
N HIS A 109 4.40 -20.83 0.64
CA HIS A 109 5.69 -21.40 0.28
C HIS A 109 6.88 -20.46 0.46
N GLY A 110 8.06 -21.05 0.60
CA GLY A 110 9.33 -20.30 0.55
C GLY A 110 9.65 -19.78 -0.85
N LEU A 111 10.62 -18.86 -0.94
CA LEU A 111 11.07 -18.25 -2.20
C LEU A 111 11.49 -19.27 -3.28
N LEU A 112 12.13 -20.38 -2.88
CA LEU A 112 12.73 -21.37 -3.78
C LEU A 112 11.88 -22.64 -3.96
N GLU A 113 10.69 -22.69 -3.38
CA GLU A 113 9.89 -23.90 -3.37
C GLU A 113 9.17 -24.07 -4.72
N ARG A 114 9.25 -25.28 -5.30
CA ARG A 114 8.66 -25.57 -6.61
C ARG A 114 7.15 -25.79 -6.46
N ARG A 115 6.37 -25.35 -7.46
CA ARG A 115 4.94 -25.65 -7.55
C ARG A 115 4.73 -27.17 -7.50
N GLU A 116 3.89 -27.62 -6.58
CA GLU A 116 3.62 -29.05 -6.40
C GLU A 116 2.54 -29.53 -7.38
N ALA A 117 2.76 -30.71 -7.96
CA ALA A 117 1.95 -31.24 -9.06
C ALA A 117 0.52 -31.65 -8.63
N ASP A 118 0.29 -31.82 -7.33
CA ASP A 118 -0.96 -32.30 -6.74
C ASP A 118 -2.00 -31.18 -6.49
N ASP A 119 -1.60 -29.90 -6.53
CA ASP A 119 -2.52 -28.76 -6.41
C ASP A 119 -3.32 -28.53 -7.73
N PRO A 120 -4.65 -28.69 -7.74
CA PRO A 120 -5.48 -28.45 -8.93
C PRO A 120 -5.38 -27.01 -9.45
N ARG A 121 -5.22 -26.02 -8.56
CA ARG A 121 -5.03 -24.63 -8.97
C ARG A 121 -3.69 -24.47 -9.69
N ALA A 122 -2.61 -25.05 -9.17
CA ALA A 122 -1.30 -25.02 -9.82
C ALA A 122 -1.34 -25.69 -11.22
N ARG A 123 -2.04 -26.83 -11.36
CA ARG A 123 -2.22 -27.50 -12.67
C ARG A 123 -2.98 -26.64 -13.68
N VAL A 124 -4.06 -26.00 -13.25
CA VAL A 124 -4.82 -25.06 -14.11
C VAL A 124 -3.96 -23.87 -14.53
N ILE A 125 -3.20 -23.28 -13.60
CA ILE A 125 -2.29 -22.17 -13.91
C ILE A 125 -1.23 -22.60 -14.92
N ALA A 126 -0.61 -23.77 -14.74
CA ALA A 126 0.39 -24.30 -15.66
C ALA A 126 -0.18 -24.57 -17.06
N THR A 127 -1.39 -25.14 -17.12
CA THR A 127 -2.12 -25.39 -18.38
C THR A 127 -2.40 -24.08 -19.12
N LEU A 128 -2.81 -23.03 -18.41
CA LEU A 128 -3.03 -21.70 -18.97
C LEU A 128 -1.73 -21.05 -19.45
N GLU A 129 -0.63 -21.20 -18.69
CA GLU A 129 0.68 -20.69 -19.08
C GLU A 129 1.19 -21.34 -20.37
N GLN A 130 1.03 -22.67 -20.51
CA GLN A 130 1.35 -23.40 -21.74
C GLN A 130 0.50 -22.97 -22.93
N ALA A 131 -0.74 -22.51 -22.71
CA ALA A 131 -1.63 -21.96 -23.73
C ALA A 131 -1.41 -20.45 -23.99
N GLY A 132 -0.33 -19.86 -23.46
CA GLY A 132 0.07 -18.47 -23.71
C GLY A 132 -0.53 -17.43 -22.76
N PHE A 133 -1.35 -17.83 -21.77
CA PHE A 133 -1.86 -16.94 -20.73
C PHE A 133 -0.82 -16.77 -19.61
N VAL A 134 0.30 -16.13 -19.94
CA VAL A 134 1.47 -16.07 -19.04
C VAL A 134 1.36 -14.98 -17.96
N SER A 135 0.58 -13.93 -18.19
CA SER A 135 0.38 -12.87 -17.19
C SER A 135 -0.68 -13.26 -16.16
N VAL A 136 -0.54 -12.73 -14.94
CA VAL A 136 -1.43 -13.00 -13.81
C VAL A 136 -1.68 -11.71 -13.03
N VAL A 137 -2.92 -11.54 -12.56
CA VAL A 137 -3.27 -10.51 -11.59
C VAL A 137 -4.33 -11.04 -10.63
N ALA A 138 -4.26 -10.68 -9.35
CA ALA A 138 -5.33 -10.94 -8.40
C ALA A 138 -6.48 -9.94 -8.65
N VAL A 139 -7.73 -10.41 -8.56
CA VAL A 139 -8.92 -9.56 -8.81
C VAL A 139 -9.88 -9.53 -7.63
N ASN A 140 -9.98 -10.61 -6.86
CA ASN A 140 -10.80 -10.64 -5.65
C ASN A 140 -10.11 -11.41 -4.54
N ALA A 141 -10.32 -10.94 -3.32
CA ALA A 141 -10.02 -11.69 -2.10
C ALA A 141 -11.19 -11.49 -1.12
N GLU A 142 -11.71 -12.59 -0.61
CA GLU A 142 -12.75 -12.60 0.42
C GLU A 142 -12.25 -13.47 1.57
N LEU A 143 -11.91 -12.83 2.68
CA LEU A 143 -11.50 -13.50 3.91
C LEU A 143 -12.69 -13.54 4.86
N GLU A 144 -12.96 -14.71 5.43
CA GLU A 144 -13.91 -14.91 6.52
C GLU A 144 -13.17 -15.42 7.75
N ILE A 145 -13.29 -14.67 8.85
CA ILE A 145 -12.51 -14.83 10.07
C ILE A 145 -13.42 -15.36 11.18
N HIS A 146 -13.34 -16.65 11.43
CA HIS A 146 -14.09 -17.30 12.50
C HIS A 146 -13.37 -17.11 13.84
N ARG A 147 -12.05 -17.28 13.84
CA ARG A 147 -11.18 -17.13 15.01
C ARG A 147 -9.91 -16.38 14.64
N TYR A 148 -9.48 -15.46 15.50
CA TYR A 148 -8.16 -14.84 15.37
C TYR A 148 -7.06 -15.86 15.69
N LEU A 149 -6.02 -15.86 14.85
CA LEU A 149 -4.82 -16.65 15.08
C LEU A 149 -4.04 -16.14 16.29
N ARG A 150 -3.42 -17.06 17.03
CA ARG A 150 -2.59 -16.77 18.20
C ARG A 150 -1.20 -17.37 18.04
N PRO A 151 -0.16 -16.77 18.64
CA PRO A 151 1.15 -17.41 18.72
C PRO A 151 1.04 -18.86 19.22
N GLY A 152 1.67 -19.78 18.50
CA GLY A 152 1.62 -21.23 18.74
C GLY A 152 0.60 -22.01 17.91
N ASP A 153 -0.38 -21.35 17.28
CA ASP A 153 -1.30 -22.03 16.35
C ASP A 153 -0.52 -22.61 15.16
N LEU A 154 -0.76 -23.88 14.81
CA LEU A 154 -0.20 -24.51 13.61
C LEU A 154 -1.32 -24.78 12.61
N LEU A 155 -1.37 -23.93 11.59
CA LEU A 155 -2.42 -23.99 10.58
C LEU A 155 -2.24 -25.15 9.61
N GLY A 156 -3.37 -25.72 9.17
CA GLY A 156 -3.47 -26.48 7.94
C GLY A 156 -4.48 -25.86 6.99
N ASN A 157 -4.17 -25.90 5.69
CA ASN A 157 -5.02 -25.40 4.62
C ASN A 157 -5.45 -26.57 3.70
N VAL A 158 -6.72 -26.60 3.33
CA VAL A 158 -7.23 -27.39 2.20
C VAL A 158 -7.74 -26.45 1.12
N GLN A 159 -7.08 -26.49 -0.04
CA GLN A 159 -7.46 -25.70 -1.21
C GLN A 159 -8.43 -26.49 -2.10
N THR A 160 -9.44 -25.81 -2.63
CA THR A 160 -10.40 -26.36 -3.58
C THR A 160 -10.49 -25.41 -4.76
N LEU A 161 -10.32 -25.92 -5.98
CA LEU A 161 -10.59 -25.13 -7.18
C LEU A 161 -12.10 -25.06 -7.37
N THR A 162 -12.69 -23.86 -7.26
CA THR A 162 -14.16 -23.71 -7.23
C THR A 162 -14.74 -23.28 -8.57
N ASP A 163 -14.00 -22.51 -9.37
CA ASP A 163 -14.47 -22.06 -10.69
C ASP A 163 -13.30 -21.75 -11.62
N VAL A 164 -13.48 -22.04 -12.90
CA VAL A 164 -12.67 -21.50 -14.00
C VAL A 164 -13.60 -20.95 -15.05
N SER A 165 -13.55 -19.65 -15.29
CA SER A 165 -14.42 -19.02 -16.27
C SER A 165 -14.11 -19.46 -17.69
N ALA A 166 -15.09 -19.34 -18.58
CA ALA A 166 -14.80 -19.25 -20.02
C ALA A 166 -13.81 -18.10 -20.33
N GLU A 167 -13.24 -18.12 -21.54
CA GLU A 167 -12.36 -17.05 -21.99
C GLU A 167 -13.13 -15.73 -22.01
N LYS A 168 -12.59 -14.69 -21.37
CA LYS A 168 -13.19 -13.36 -21.28
C LYS A 168 -12.21 -12.32 -21.78
N ARG A 169 -12.73 -11.34 -22.52
CA ARG A 169 -12.00 -10.13 -22.90
C ARG A 169 -12.12 -9.10 -21.78
N THR A 170 -10.99 -8.63 -21.27
CA THR A 170 -10.91 -7.59 -20.24
C THR A 170 -10.05 -6.42 -20.72
N ALA A 171 -9.98 -5.34 -19.94
CA ALA A 171 -9.06 -4.23 -20.21
C ALA A 171 -7.59 -4.68 -20.22
N LEU A 172 -7.20 -5.61 -19.33
CA LEU A 172 -5.84 -6.13 -19.23
C LEU A 172 -5.49 -7.15 -20.31
N GLY A 173 -6.49 -7.91 -20.78
CA GLY A 173 -6.26 -8.98 -21.73
C GLY A 173 -7.44 -9.92 -21.92
N VAL A 174 -7.35 -10.73 -22.96
CA VAL A 174 -8.13 -11.95 -23.12
C VAL A 174 -7.57 -13.00 -22.15
N GLY A 175 -8.43 -13.56 -21.30
CA GLY A 175 -7.99 -14.42 -20.20
C GLY A 175 -9.09 -15.26 -19.55
N HIS A 176 -8.68 -16.05 -18.56
CA HIS A 176 -9.55 -16.88 -17.74
C HIS A 176 -9.45 -16.45 -16.28
N PHE A 177 -10.60 -16.34 -15.63
CA PHE A 177 -10.64 -16.20 -14.18
C PHE A 177 -10.55 -17.57 -13.53
N VAL A 178 -9.71 -17.69 -12.52
CA VAL A 178 -9.51 -18.91 -11.74
C VAL A 178 -9.84 -18.57 -10.28
N THR A 179 -10.86 -19.23 -9.73
CA THR A 179 -11.34 -19.02 -8.36
C THR A 179 -11.03 -20.25 -7.53
N SER A 180 -10.45 -20.04 -6.36
CA SER A 180 -10.15 -21.10 -5.39
C SER A 180 -10.66 -20.73 -4.01
N ARG A 181 -11.15 -21.71 -3.27
CA ARG A 181 -11.46 -21.60 -1.84
C ARG A 181 -10.38 -22.30 -1.02
N HIS A 182 -9.96 -21.66 0.05
CA HIS A 182 -8.99 -22.15 1.02
C HIS A 182 -9.69 -22.25 2.36
N ARG A 183 -9.55 -23.39 3.04
CA ARG A 183 -10.11 -23.60 4.36
C ARG A 183 -8.99 -23.85 5.35
N PHE A 184 -8.91 -22.99 6.36
CA PHE A 184 -7.87 -23.02 7.38
C PHE A 184 -8.39 -23.65 8.67
N THR A 185 -7.68 -24.66 9.15
CA THR A 185 -7.92 -25.27 10.47
C THR A 185 -6.65 -25.25 11.30
N ASP A 186 -6.74 -25.22 12.62
CA ASP A 186 -5.56 -25.38 13.46
C ASP A 186 -5.15 -26.86 13.64
N GLN A 187 -4.20 -27.11 14.54
CA GLN A 187 -3.70 -28.44 14.88
C GLN A 187 -4.73 -29.35 15.55
N ALA A 188 -5.77 -28.79 16.18
CA ALA A 188 -6.88 -29.55 16.75
C ALA A 188 -8.00 -29.81 15.74
N GLY A 189 -7.89 -29.26 14.52
CA GLY A 189 -8.91 -29.36 13.48
C GLY A 189 -10.02 -28.32 13.62
N GLU A 190 -9.89 -27.35 14.54
CA GLU A 190 -10.88 -26.27 14.67
C GLU A 190 -10.80 -25.34 13.46
N HIS A 191 -11.95 -24.87 12.99
CA HIS A 191 -12.05 -23.97 11.84
C HIS A 191 -11.65 -22.55 12.24
N VAL A 192 -10.61 -22.03 11.60
CA VAL A 192 -10.06 -20.69 11.87
C VAL A 192 -10.63 -19.65 10.90
N GLY A 193 -10.71 -19.99 9.62
CA GLY A 193 -11.17 -19.08 8.59
C GLY A 193 -11.25 -19.70 7.20
N ASP A 194 -11.83 -18.96 6.27
CA ASP A 194 -11.87 -19.28 4.85
C ASP A 194 -11.31 -18.11 4.03
N LEU A 195 -10.67 -18.42 2.90
CA LEU A 195 -10.30 -17.43 1.87
C LEU A 195 -10.87 -17.89 0.53
N GLN A 196 -11.69 -17.06 -0.10
CA GLN A 196 -11.99 -17.16 -1.53
C GLN A 196 -11.09 -16.19 -2.29
N PHE A 197 -10.31 -16.73 -3.22
CA PHE A 197 -9.34 -15.98 -3.98
C PHE A 197 -9.57 -16.14 -5.47
N ARG A 198 -9.57 -15.03 -6.21
CA ARG A 198 -9.77 -15.04 -7.66
C ARG A 198 -8.63 -14.33 -8.35
N ILE A 199 -8.04 -14.99 -9.33
CA ILE A 199 -7.03 -14.41 -10.23
C ILE A 199 -7.56 -14.36 -11.66
N LEU A 200 -6.99 -13.47 -12.46
CA LEU A 200 -7.11 -13.47 -13.91
C LEU A 200 -5.76 -13.88 -14.50
N LYS A 201 -5.74 -15.00 -15.25
CA LYS A 201 -4.63 -15.36 -16.14
C LYS A 201 -4.94 -14.86 -17.54
N PHE A 202 -4.08 -14.06 -18.14
CA PHE A 202 -4.36 -13.39 -19.41
C PHE A 202 -3.17 -13.37 -20.35
N ARG A 203 -3.43 -13.21 -21.66
CA ARG A 203 -2.38 -13.03 -22.66
C ARG A 203 -1.89 -11.57 -22.65
N PRO A 204 -0.59 -11.30 -22.42
CA PRO A 204 -0.06 -9.95 -22.51
C PRO A 204 -0.35 -9.32 -23.89
N GLY A 205 -0.61 -8.00 -23.93
CA GLY A 205 -0.84 -7.27 -25.18
C GLY A 205 -2.19 -7.52 -25.88
N SER A 206 -3.05 -8.37 -25.32
CA SER A 206 -4.39 -8.69 -25.88
C SER A 206 -5.53 -7.85 -25.29
N GLY A 207 -5.20 -6.91 -24.40
CA GLY A 207 -6.15 -6.04 -23.71
C GLY A 207 -6.87 -5.10 -24.67
N GLN A 208 -8.03 -4.58 -24.24
CA GLN A 208 -8.61 -3.47 -24.96
C GLN A 208 -7.64 -2.28 -24.89
N ARG A 209 -7.18 -1.79 -26.05
CA ARG A 209 -6.64 -0.43 -26.10
C ARG A 209 -7.73 0.46 -25.51
N PRO A 210 -7.42 1.34 -24.54
CA PRO A 210 -8.33 2.43 -24.24
C PRO A 210 -8.71 3.06 -25.58
N PRO A 211 -9.98 3.44 -25.81
CA PRO A 211 -10.24 4.35 -26.92
C PRO A 211 -9.20 5.47 -26.77
N ALA A 212 -8.42 5.71 -27.83
CA ALA A 212 -7.48 6.81 -27.82
C ALA A 212 -8.30 7.99 -27.31
N ALA A 213 -7.95 8.54 -26.14
CA ALA A 213 -8.54 9.80 -25.72
C ALA A 213 -8.39 10.69 -26.94
N ALA A 214 -9.52 11.11 -27.51
CA ALA A 214 -9.53 11.87 -28.74
C ALA A 214 -8.65 13.08 -28.48
N ASN A 215 -7.42 13.04 -28.96
CA ASN A 215 -6.51 14.14 -28.88
C ASN A 215 -7.01 15.09 -29.97
N PRO A 216 -7.59 16.26 -29.66
CA PRO A 216 -8.16 17.12 -30.69
C PRO A 216 -7.10 17.67 -31.65
N ASN A 217 -5.81 17.48 -31.36
CA ASN A 217 -4.72 18.03 -32.14
C ASN A 217 -3.71 16.94 -32.52
N SER A 218 -4.01 16.21 -33.59
CA SER A 218 -2.96 15.69 -34.46
C SER A 218 -2.72 16.70 -35.58
N ALA A 219 -1.72 17.54 -35.39
CA ALA A 219 -1.01 18.18 -36.49
C ALA A 219 0.48 17.98 -36.22
N ASN A 220 1.07 17.02 -36.93
CA ASN A 220 2.52 16.91 -37.10
C ASN A 220 2.95 17.99 -38.14
N PRO A 221 4.22 18.45 -38.17
CA PRO A 221 5.28 17.55 -38.62
C PRO A 221 6.66 17.69 -37.92
N SER A 222 7.33 16.53 -37.89
CA SER A 222 8.77 16.26 -38.16
C SER A 222 9.87 16.91 -37.32
N GLY A 223 10.69 16.05 -36.71
CA GLY A 223 12.06 16.34 -36.29
C GLY A 223 12.60 15.26 -35.34
N GLY A 224 13.39 14.32 -35.87
CA GLY A 224 13.97 13.24 -35.09
C GLY A 224 15.14 13.69 -34.22
N SER A 225 15.28 13.10 -33.03
CA SER A 225 16.56 12.55 -32.60
C SER A 225 16.37 11.59 -31.43
N SER A 226 17.03 10.44 -31.53
CA SER A 226 17.11 9.38 -30.54
C SER A 226 17.90 9.85 -29.32
N VAL A 227 17.29 9.86 -28.13
CA VAL A 227 18.01 10.02 -26.86
C VAL A 227 17.71 8.84 -25.95
N THR A 228 18.74 8.03 -25.73
CA THR A 228 18.84 6.96 -24.74
C THR A 228 18.87 7.55 -23.33
N THR A 229 17.90 7.23 -22.47
CA THR A 229 17.93 7.62 -21.05
C THR A 229 18.33 6.45 -20.16
N ARG A 230 19.54 6.51 -19.61
CA ARG A 230 19.94 5.76 -18.40
C ARG A 230 19.17 6.33 -17.19
N ARG A 231 18.53 5.45 -16.42
CA ARG A 231 17.88 5.75 -15.12
C ARG A 231 18.94 6.09 -14.05
N GLY A 232 18.77 7.23 -13.38
CA GLY A 232 19.38 7.58 -12.09
C GLY A 232 18.38 7.40 -10.93
N PRO A 233 18.82 7.47 -9.65
CA PRO A 233 18.10 6.93 -8.52
C PRO A 233 16.92 7.79 -8.06
N SER A 234 15.94 7.09 -7.49
CA SER A 234 14.64 7.53 -6.97
C SER A 234 14.69 8.59 -5.85
N GLY A 235 13.98 9.70 -6.04
CA GLY A 235 13.51 10.62 -4.98
C GLY A 235 11.98 10.54 -4.80
N PRO A 236 11.41 11.08 -3.70
CA PRO A 236 10.00 10.91 -3.36
C PRO A 236 9.13 12.05 -3.89
N SER A 237 7.94 11.71 -4.40
CA SER A 237 6.71 12.52 -4.59
C SER A 237 6.15 12.42 -6.02
N GLY A 238 5.09 11.61 -6.20
CA GLY A 238 4.35 11.50 -7.47
C GLY A 238 5.19 11.02 -8.66
N PRO A 239 4.57 10.67 -9.80
CA PRO A 239 5.32 10.64 -11.05
C PRO A 239 5.85 12.08 -11.32
N PRO A 240 7.09 12.27 -11.82
CA PRO A 240 7.67 13.60 -12.02
C PRO A 240 6.79 14.50 -12.91
N ASP A 241 6.88 15.82 -12.75
CA ASP A 241 6.27 16.78 -13.69
C ASP A 241 6.64 16.36 -15.13
N PRO A 242 5.75 16.54 -16.12
CA PRO A 242 5.99 16.05 -17.48
C PRO A 242 7.24 16.67 -18.12
N ASP A 243 7.64 17.86 -17.66
CA ASP A 243 8.91 18.48 -17.98
C ASP A 243 9.36 19.42 -16.84
N PRO A 244 10.01 18.90 -15.78
CA PRO A 244 10.36 19.69 -14.60
C PRO A 244 11.44 20.73 -14.91
N ALA A 245 12.17 20.59 -16.03
CA ALA A 245 13.11 21.60 -16.51
C ALA A 245 12.40 22.86 -17.05
N ARG A 246 11.12 22.74 -17.44
CA ARG A 246 10.32 23.86 -17.96
C ARG A 246 9.48 24.56 -16.90
N ARG A 247 9.52 24.12 -15.64
CA ARG A 247 8.81 24.79 -14.55
C ARG A 247 9.44 26.16 -14.29
N PRO A 248 8.65 27.25 -14.15
CA PRO A 248 9.20 28.57 -13.86
C PRO A 248 9.97 28.58 -12.53
N ARG A 249 11.16 29.20 -12.55
CA ARG A 249 11.97 29.36 -11.34
C ARG A 249 11.52 30.58 -10.52
N PRO A 250 11.31 30.43 -9.21
CA PRO A 250 11.04 31.56 -8.33
C PRO A 250 12.18 32.57 -8.33
N ALA A 251 11.84 33.86 -8.29
CA ALA A 251 12.83 34.92 -8.07
C ALA A 251 13.28 34.94 -6.60
N ILE A 252 14.57 34.71 -6.37
CA ILE A 252 15.18 34.79 -5.03
C ILE A 252 15.83 36.17 -4.88
N ASN A 253 15.48 36.88 -3.81
CA ASN A 253 16.02 38.18 -3.46
C ASN A 253 16.31 38.24 -1.95
N ARG A 254 16.87 39.36 -1.47
CA ARG A 254 17.23 39.53 -0.06
C ARG A 254 16.05 39.31 0.90
N ASP A 255 14.85 39.73 0.52
CA ASP A 255 13.66 39.70 1.39
C ASP A 255 13.07 38.30 1.53
N ASN A 256 13.31 37.40 0.57
CA ASN A 256 12.79 36.02 0.59
C ASN A 256 13.88 34.95 0.69
N GLN A 257 15.16 35.32 0.70
CA GLN A 257 16.29 34.39 0.77
C GLN A 257 16.18 33.43 1.96
N PHE A 258 15.79 33.92 3.14
CA PHE A 258 15.65 33.09 4.34
C PHE A 258 14.66 31.94 4.14
N PHE A 259 13.59 32.16 3.37
CA PHE A 259 12.57 31.14 3.06
C PHE A 259 13.18 30.04 2.19
N TRP A 260 13.86 30.41 1.11
CA TRP A 260 14.50 29.46 0.19
C TRP A 260 15.68 28.71 0.82
N ASP A 261 16.43 29.36 1.69
CA ASP A 261 17.45 28.71 2.53
C ASP A 261 16.80 27.69 3.47
N GLY A 262 15.62 28.02 4.01
CA GLY A 262 14.79 27.12 4.80
C GLY A 262 14.31 25.91 3.99
N THR A 263 13.72 26.11 2.80
CA THR A 263 13.20 24.98 2.01
C THR A 263 14.31 24.02 1.58
N ARG A 264 15.52 24.54 1.27
CA ARG A 264 16.72 23.71 1.03
C ARG A 264 17.14 22.90 2.26
N ALA A 265 16.99 23.47 3.46
CA ALA A 265 17.21 22.78 4.73
C ALA A 265 16.01 21.93 5.19
N ARG A 266 14.93 21.86 4.40
CA ARG A 266 13.64 21.23 4.75
C ARG A 266 13.01 21.81 6.01
N GLU A 267 13.13 23.12 6.18
CA GLU A 267 12.49 23.94 7.20
C GLU A 267 11.50 24.92 6.55
N LEU A 268 10.22 24.85 6.93
CA LEU A 268 9.25 25.88 6.50
C LEU A 268 9.42 27.13 7.37
N ARG A 269 10.29 28.03 6.94
CA ARG A 269 10.54 29.30 7.65
C ARG A 269 9.47 30.33 7.31
N ILE A 270 8.80 30.86 8.32
CA ILE A 270 7.73 31.86 8.19
C ILE A 270 8.21 33.19 8.76
N GLN A 271 8.03 34.28 8.02
CA GLN A 271 8.48 35.60 8.45
C GLN A 271 7.73 36.05 9.71
N ARG A 272 8.47 36.61 10.67
CA ARG A 272 7.97 37.14 11.93
C ARG A 272 8.50 38.56 12.13
N CYS A 273 7.64 39.49 12.54
CA CYS A 273 8.10 40.78 13.01
C CYS A 273 8.61 40.66 14.45
N ASP A 274 9.84 41.08 14.73
CA ASP A 274 10.42 41.02 16.08
C ASP A 274 9.89 42.12 17.01
N GLY A 275 9.34 43.20 16.44
CA GLY A 275 8.72 44.29 17.21
C GLY A 275 7.31 43.98 17.70
N CYS A 276 6.44 43.38 16.86
CA CYS A 276 5.03 43.12 17.21
C CYS A 276 4.64 41.63 17.25
N GLY A 277 5.55 40.73 16.87
CA GLY A 277 5.31 39.27 16.86
C GLY A 277 4.46 38.75 15.70
N ALA A 278 3.94 39.61 14.82
CA ALA A 278 3.08 39.21 13.72
C ALA A 278 3.78 38.25 12.74
N LEU A 279 3.07 37.18 12.35
CA LEU A 279 3.49 36.20 11.34
C LEU A 279 2.81 36.46 10.01
N PHE A 280 3.57 36.47 8.92
CA PHE A 280 3.02 36.72 7.59
C PHE A 280 3.75 35.95 6.48
N SER A 281 2.97 35.61 5.46
CA SER A 281 3.41 35.01 4.22
C SER A 281 2.53 35.60 3.09
N PRO A 282 3.09 35.95 1.92
CA PRO A 282 4.50 35.81 1.51
C PRO A 282 5.46 36.79 2.23
N PRO A 283 6.78 36.54 2.18
CA PRO A 283 7.78 37.44 2.75
C PRO A 283 7.73 38.85 2.14
N THR A 284 7.99 39.88 2.96
CA THR A 284 8.10 41.27 2.52
C THR A 284 9.17 42.05 3.28
N ALA A 285 9.52 43.22 2.74
CA ALA A 285 10.54 44.11 3.30
C ALA A 285 10.11 44.87 4.56
N ARG A 286 8.81 44.91 4.90
CA ARG A 286 8.29 45.64 6.07
C ARG A 286 7.06 44.95 6.65
N CYS A 287 6.87 45.03 7.96
CA CYS A 287 5.68 44.49 8.61
C CYS A 287 4.40 45.25 8.19
N TRP A 288 3.37 44.55 7.74
CA TRP A 288 2.09 45.18 7.37
C TRP A 288 1.22 45.53 8.58
N HIS A 289 1.55 44.98 9.76
CA HIS A 289 0.83 45.24 11.01
C HIS A 289 1.31 46.52 11.70
N CYS A 290 2.62 46.65 11.98
CA CYS A 290 3.17 47.80 12.70
C CYS A 290 4.08 48.72 11.86
N GLY A 291 4.42 48.33 10.61
CA GLY A 291 5.33 49.10 9.75
C GLY A 291 6.82 48.92 10.04
N GLY A 292 7.21 48.15 11.06
CA GLY A 292 8.61 47.92 11.43
C GLY A 292 9.42 47.12 10.40
N PHE A 293 10.74 47.29 10.46
CA PHE A 293 11.74 46.64 9.59
C PHE A 293 12.54 45.53 10.29
N GLU A 294 12.39 45.39 11.60
CA GLU A 294 12.99 44.30 12.39
C GLU A 294 12.20 43.01 12.14
N LEU A 295 12.66 42.24 11.16
CA LEU A 295 12.00 41.03 10.66
C LEU A 295 12.94 39.82 10.81
N GLY A 296 12.48 38.85 11.57
CA GLY A 296 13.07 37.52 11.68
C GLY A 296 12.18 36.45 11.05
N TRP A 297 12.37 35.20 11.47
CA TRP A 297 11.50 34.09 11.10
C TRP A 297 11.38 33.09 12.23
N ILE A 298 10.34 32.26 12.15
CA ILE A 298 10.21 31.02 12.93
C ILE A 298 10.26 29.83 11.98
N VAL A 299 10.64 28.65 12.48
CA VAL A 299 10.43 27.39 11.77
C VAL A 299 9.03 26.89 12.14
N ALA A 300 8.13 26.82 11.16
CA ALA A 300 6.79 26.30 11.36
C ALA A 300 6.82 24.78 11.58
N SER A 301 5.86 24.28 12.37
CA SER A 301 5.68 22.84 12.62
C SER A 301 5.30 22.04 11.37
N GLY A 302 4.86 22.72 10.31
CA GLY A 302 4.37 22.10 9.09
C GLY A 302 2.96 21.52 9.20
N ARG A 303 2.29 21.66 10.34
CA ARG A 303 0.89 21.25 10.52
C ARG A 303 -0.04 22.42 10.18
N GLY A 304 -1.19 22.12 9.57
CA GLY A 304 -2.20 23.13 9.28
C GLY A 304 -3.56 22.53 8.95
N ARG A 305 -4.47 23.42 8.56
CA ARG A 305 -5.80 23.07 8.03
C ARG A 305 -5.97 23.71 6.67
N LEU A 306 -6.62 23.00 5.75
CA LEU A 306 -6.94 23.56 4.45
C LEU A 306 -8.00 24.67 4.61
N TYR A 307 -7.62 25.93 4.46
CA TYR A 307 -8.55 27.06 4.63
C TYR A 307 -9.43 27.25 3.39
N SER A 308 -8.83 27.18 2.20
CA SER A 308 -9.53 27.20 0.91
C SER A 308 -8.65 26.57 -0.17
N HIS A 309 -9.20 26.18 -1.31
CA HIS A 309 -8.40 25.68 -2.44
C HIS A 309 -9.02 26.06 -3.78
N ALA A 310 -8.19 26.00 -4.83
CA ALA A 310 -8.61 26.06 -6.22
C ALA A 310 -7.97 24.90 -6.99
N VAL A 311 -8.65 24.42 -8.02
CA VAL A 311 -8.14 23.36 -8.89
C VAL A 311 -8.00 23.95 -10.29
N VAL A 312 -6.77 24.13 -10.74
CA VAL A 312 -6.51 24.69 -12.07
C VAL A 312 -6.61 23.57 -13.10
N HIS A 313 -7.39 23.79 -14.16
CA HIS A 313 -7.56 22.84 -15.27
C HIS A 313 -6.98 23.36 -16.59
N HIS A 314 -7.28 24.60 -16.98
CA HIS A 314 -6.87 25.21 -18.24
C HIS A 314 -6.64 26.73 -18.10
N PRO A 315 -5.80 27.35 -18.95
CA PRO A 315 -4.91 26.70 -19.91
C PRO A 315 -3.71 26.04 -19.19
N PRO A 316 -3.20 24.90 -19.70
CA PRO A 316 -2.02 24.27 -19.12
C PRO A 316 -0.77 25.11 -19.40
N ALA A 317 0.07 25.28 -18.38
CA ALA A 317 1.39 25.87 -18.50
C ALA A 317 2.47 24.78 -18.59
N PRO A 318 3.55 24.99 -19.37
CA PRO A 318 4.69 24.07 -19.37
C PRO A 318 5.26 23.85 -17.97
N GLY A 319 5.66 22.61 -17.67
CA GLY A 319 6.29 22.24 -16.40
C GLY A 319 5.34 22.00 -15.22
N PHE A 320 4.02 22.00 -15.44
CA PHE A 320 3.03 21.63 -14.43
C PHE A 320 2.19 20.43 -14.86
N ARG A 321 1.84 19.56 -13.90
CA ARG A 321 0.81 18.55 -14.08
C ARG A 321 -0.58 19.11 -13.76
N TYR A 322 -1.56 18.76 -14.60
CA TYR A 322 -2.96 19.14 -14.44
C TYR A 322 -3.87 17.91 -14.21
N PRO A 323 -5.00 18.04 -13.49
CA PRO A 323 -5.41 19.22 -12.73
C PRO A 323 -4.42 19.55 -11.60
N LEU A 324 -4.22 20.84 -11.32
CA LEU A 324 -3.27 21.33 -10.31
C LEU A 324 -4.03 21.90 -9.10
N PRO A 325 -4.13 21.14 -7.99
CA PRO A 325 -4.70 21.65 -6.75
C PRO A 325 -3.74 22.61 -6.06
N VAL A 326 -4.22 23.81 -5.75
CA VAL A 326 -3.49 24.83 -4.99
C VAL A 326 -4.32 25.18 -3.76
N GLY A 327 -3.69 25.08 -2.60
CA GLY A 327 -4.33 25.33 -1.30
C GLY A 327 -3.83 26.61 -0.66
N LEU A 328 -4.75 27.30 0.03
CA LEU A 328 -4.43 28.23 1.09
C LEU A 328 -4.51 27.45 2.41
N VAL A 329 -3.38 27.23 3.04
CA VAL A 329 -3.26 26.45 4.27
C VAL A 329 -3.10 27.39 5.45
N GLU A 330 -3.99 27.27 6.43
CA GLU A 330 -3.84 27.93 7.73
C GLU A 330 -2.95 27.07 8.62
N LEU A 331 -1.74 27.55 8.89
CA LEU A 331 -0.76 26.85 9.71
C LEU A 331 -1.20 26.86 11.18
N ALA A 332 -0.72 25.89 11.96
CA ALA A 332 -0.99 25.82 13.39
C ALA A 332 -0.54 27.08 14.16
N GLU A 333 0.47 27.79 13.63
CA GLU A 333 0.99 29.05 14.16
C GLU A 333 0.09 30.27 13.83
N GLY A 334 -0.94 30.11 12.99
CA GLY A 334 -1.99 31.10 12.75
C GLY A 334 -1.85 31.95 11.47
N THR A 335 -0.75 31.85 10.75
CA THR A 335 -0.62 32.49 9.42
C THR A 335 -1.04 31.56 8.29
N ARG A 336 -1.27 32.09 7.10
CA ARG A 336 -1.70 31.31 5.93
C ARG A 336 -0.61 31.27 4.86
N VAL A 337 -0.44 30.12 4.24
CA VAL A 337 0.51 29.90 3.15
C VAL A 337 -0.19 29.35 1.92
N VAL A 338 0.19 29.83 0.74
CA VAL A 338 -0.24 29.26 -0.54
C VAL A 338 0.76 28.18 -0.93
N ALA A 339 0.28 26.98 -1.24
CA ALA A 339 1.12 25.84 -1.61
C ALA A 339 0.37 24.83 -2.48
N ASP A 340 1.11 24.02 -3.23
CA ASP A 340 0.56 22.89 -3.98
C ASP A 340 -0.04 21.87 -2.99
N LEU A 341 -1.21 21.30 -3.34
CA LEU A 341 -1.79 20.17 -2.61
C LEU A 341 -1.49 18.87 -3.36
N VAL A 342 -0.78 17.97 -2.70
CA VAL A 342 -0.29 16.70 -3.27
C VAL A 342 -0.76 15.49 -2.47
N GLY A 343 -0.58 14.30 -3.03
CA GLY A 343 -0.93 13.05 -2.37
C GLY A 343 -2.44 12.81 -2.20
N CYS A 344 -3.29 13.60 -2.86
CA CYS A 344 -4.74 13.44 -2.84
C CYS A 344 -5.34 13.89 -4.19
N PRO A 345 -6.32 13.17 -4.76
CA PRO A 345 -7.05 13.66 -5.92
C PRO A 345 -7.87 14.91 -5.54
N PRO A 346 -8.14 15.82 -6.49
CA PRO A 346 -8.88 17.06 -6.20
C PRO A 346 -10.24 16.83 -5.54
N ALA A 347 -10.94 15.76 -5.90
CA ALA A 347 -12.25 15.40 -5.35
C ALA A 347 -12.20 14.98 -3.86
N GLY A 348 -11.03 14.64 -3.32
CA GLY A 348 -10.86 14.31 -1.90
C GLY A 348 -10.50 15.49 -1.00
N LEU A 349 -10.33 16.70 -1.57
CA LEU A 349 -9.96 17.88 -0.80
C LEU A 349 -11.21 18.48 -0.13
N ARG A 350 -11.10 18.73 1.18
CA ARG A 350 -12.17 19.34 1.98
C ARG A 350 -11.63 20.53 2.78
N VAL A 351 -12.33 21.65 2.73
CA VAL A 351 -12.02 22.79 3.62
C VAL A 351 -12.11 22.34 5.07
N GLY A 352 -11.17 22.80 5.88
CA GLY A 352 -11.02 22.43 7.28
C GLY A 352 -10.28 21.12 7.53
N MET A 353 -9.97 20.33 6.49
CA MET A 353 -9.25 19.06 6.67
C MET A 353 -7.81 19.30 7.19
N PRO A 354 -7.31 18.45 8.10
CA PRO A 354 -5.92 18.50 8.52
C PRO A 354 -4.97 18.23 7.34
N VAL A 355 -3.94 19.06 7.21
CA VAL A 355 -2.87 18.88 6.23
C VAL A 355 -1.51 18.98 6.92
N GLU A 356 -0.52 18.31 6.33
CA GLU A 356 0.86 18.35 6.78
C GLU A 356 1.79 18.71 5.62
N LEU A 357 2.87 19.40 5.96
CA LEU A 357 3.93 19.80 5.06
C LEU A 357 4.61 18.57 4.46
N THR A 358 4.86 18.64 3.17
CA THR A 358 5.71 17.73 2.42
C THR A 358 6.57 18.51 1.43
N TRP A 359 7.53 17.85 0.82
CA TRP A 359 8.52 18.51 -0.02
C TRP A 359 8.49 17.92 -1.43
N VAL A 360 8.42 18.80 -2.43
CA VAL A 360 8.48 18.42 -3.85
C VAL A 360 9.75 18.99 -4.44
N GLU A 361 10.52 18.13 -5.11
CA GLU A 361 11.69 18.53 -5.87
C GLU A 361 11.26 18.81 -7.31
N THR A 362 11.36 20.07 -7.74
CA THR A 362 10.68 20.51 -8.98
C THR A 362 11.57 20.73 -10.18
N HIS A 363 12.90 20.66 -10.00
CA HIS A 363 13.84 20.76 -11.11
C HIS A 363 14.79 19.56 -11.07
N PRO A 364 14.96 18.86 -12.21
CA PRO A 364 16.03 17.89 -12.29
C PRO A 364 17.32 18.70 -12.18
N ALA A 365 18.21 18.28 -11.28
CA ALA A 365 19.61 18.62 -11.42
C ALA A 365 20.04 18.09 -12.79
N LEU A 366 20.11 18.96 -13.80
CA LEU A 366 20.91 18.94 -15.04
C LEU A 366 20.29 19.91 -16.07
N VAL A 367 21.05 20.94 -16.46
CA VAL A 367 20.78 21.79 -17.63
C VAL A 367 21.95 21.59 -18.59
N ASP A 368 21.70 21.09 -19.80
CA ASP A 368 22.71 20.89 -20.85
C ASP A 368 23.96 20.08 -20.43
N GLY A 369 23.78 19.06 -19.58
CA GLY A 369 24.90 18.25 -19.08
C GLY A 369 25.80 18.97 -18.07
N ALA A 370 25.48 20.22 -17.69
CA ALA A 370 26.12 20.97 -16.62
C ALA A 370 25.16 21.14 -15.44
N SER A 371 25.73 21.13 -14.23
CA SER A 371 25.00 21.56 -13.04
C SER A 371 24.70 23.06 -13.15
N ASP A 372 23.43 23.45 -13.07
CA ASP A 372 23.14 24.79 -12.57
C ASP A 372 23.74 24.88 -11.15
N GLU A 373 24.65 25.82 -10.93
CA GLU A 373 25.35 26.02 -9.65
C GLU A 373 24.38 26.21 -8.46
N ARG A 374 23.10 26.50 -8.71
CA ARG A 374 22.07 26.75 -7.70
C ARG A 374 21.29 25.50 -7.26
N GLY A 375 21.51 24.33 -7.88
CA GLY A 375 20.92 23.05 -7.46
C GLY A 375 19.41 22.91 -7.70
N PRO A 376 18.77 21.82 -7.22
CA PRO A 376 17.32 21.61 -7.29
C PRO A 376 16.58 22.61 -6.38
N ILE A 377 15.36 23.00 -6.77
CA ILE A 377 14.48 23.79 -5.90
C ILE A 377 13.49 22.86 -5.22
N THR A 378 13.64 22.78 -3.90
CA THR A 378 12.71 22.13 -2.99
C THR A 378 11.57 23.11 -2.68
N LEU A 379 10.34 22.73 -3.03
CA LEU A 379 9.13 23.50 -2.74
C LEU A 379 8.37 22.88 -1.57
N PRO A 380 7.83 23.70 -0.65
CA PRO A 380 6.84 23.22 0.30
C PRO A 380 5.53 22.95 -0.42
N ALA A 381 5.02 21.74 -0.25
CA ALA A 381 3.68 21.34 -0.63
C ALA A 381 2.95 20.84 0.62
N PHE A 382 1.65 20.66 0.54
CA PHE A 382 0.87 20.07 1.63
C PHE A 382 0.11 18.85 1.13
N ARG A 383 -0.02 17.85 2.00
CA ARG A 383 -0.85 16.66 1.75
C ARG A 383 -1.83 16.48 2.89
N PRO A 384 -2.94 15.72 2.71
CA PRO A 384 -3.77 15.32 3.84
C PRO A 384 -2.90 14.72 4.95
N ALA A 385 -3.06 15.22 6.17
CA ALA A 385 -2.38 14.62 7.31
C ALA A 385 -2.97 13.22 7.54
N PRO A 386 -2.16 12.22 7.92
CA PRO A 386 -2.68 10.95 8.37
C PRO A 386 -3.70 11.16 9.49
N PRO A 387 -4.88 10.52 9.43
CA PRO A 387 -5.85 10.64 10.51
C PRO A 387 -5.24 10.08 11.80
N PRO A 388 -5.51 10.70 12.96
CA PRO A 388 -5.04 10.16 14.23
C PRO A 388 -5.66 8.78 14.45
N ARG A 389 -4.83 7.82 14.86
CA ARG A 389 -5.30 6.50 15.30
C ARG A 389 -6.13 6.66 16.57
N ARG A 390 -7.30 6.03 16.62
CA ARG A 390 -8.09 5.98 17.86
C ARG A 390 -7.40 5.15 18.93
N THR A 391 -7.39 5.67 20.15
CA THR A 391 -6.97 4.92 21.34
C THR A 391 -8.11 4.05 21.89
N ASP A 392 -9.34 4.55 21.78
CA ASP A 392 -10.57 3.87 22.22
C ASP A 392 -11.38 3.35 21.03
N THR A 393 -11.97 2.18 21.21
CA THR A 393 -12.77 1.55 20.16
C THR A 393 -14.20 2.07 20.18
N LEU A 394 -14.69 2.50 19.02
CA LEU A 394 -16.08 2.89 18.80
C LEU A 394 -17.00 1.73 19.20
N THR A 395 -18.08 2.03 19.92
CA THR A 395 -19.07 1.03 20.32
C THR A 395 -20.12 0.80 19.23
N ALA A 396 -20.78 -0.37 19.24
CA ALA A 396 -21.84 -0.67 18.30
C ALA A 396 -23.04 0.33 18.35
N PRO A 397 -23.50 0.79 19.53
CA PRO A 397 -24.52 1.84 19.60
C PRO A 397 -24.08 3.18 18.99
N GLU A 398 -22.83 3.59 19.19
CA GLU A 398 -22.30 4.82 18.60
C GLU A 398 -22.26 4.74 17.07
N ALA A 399 -21.78 3.61 16.52
CA ALA A 399 -21.78 3.35 15.09
C ALA A 399 -23.19 3.36 14.49
N ALA A 400 -24.16 2.68 15.13
CA ALA A 400 -25.54 2.66 14.69
C ALA A 400 -26.18 4.06 14.70
N ALA A 401 -25.90 4.85 15.74
CA ALA A 401 -26.41 6.20 15.86
C ALA A 401 -25.80 7.16 14.81
N ALA A 402 -24.51 7.00 14.49
CA ALA A 402 -23.85 7.74 13.42
C ALA A 402 -24.46 7.45 12.04
N ILE A 403 -24.74 6.18 11.74
CA ILE A 403 -25.43 5.77 10.51
C ILE A 403 -26.82 6.41 10.45
N GLN A 404 -27.61 6.29 11.51
CA GLN A 404 -28.97 6.81 11.58
C GLN A 404 -29.03 8.31 11.35
N ARG A 405 -28.15 9.10 12.02
CA ARG A 405 -28.09 10.56 11.84
C ARG A 405 -27.64 10.97 10.44
N SER A 406 -26.78 10.17 9.82
CA SER A 406 -26.24 10.45 8.49
C SER A 406 -27.20 10.04 7.35
N GLY A 407 -28.21 9.22 7.63
CA GLY A 407 -29.03 8.59 6.58
C GLY A 407 -28.22 7.66 5.67
N ALA A 408 -27.04 7.22 6.13
CA ALA A 408 -26.15 6.37 5.36
C ALA A 408 -26.73 4.96 5.24
N SER A 409 -26.53 4.33 4.08
CA SER A 409 -26.89 2.93 3.87
C SER A 409 -25.96 2.33 2.81
N GLU A 410 -26.08 1.03 2.55
CA GLU A 410 -25.39 0.40 1.41
C GLU A 410 -25.79 1.02 0.05
N ALA A 411 -27.00 1.57 -0.07
CA ALA A 411 -27.56 2.08 -1.32
C ALA A 411 -27.39 3.60 -1.52
N SER A 412 -26.93 4.33 -0.51
CA SER A 412 -26.80 5.79 -0.54
C SER A 412 -25.51 6.22 0.12
N GLU A 413 -24.71 7.01 -0.59
CA GLU A 413 -23.51 7.63 -0.04
C GLU A 413 -23.84 8.61 1.09
N GLY A 414 -25.08 9.06 1.29
CA GLY A 414 -25.38 10.07 2.32
C GLY A 414 -24.66 11.40 2.07
N PRO A 415 -24.79 12.39 2.96
CA PRO A 415 -24.12 13.67 2.80
C PRO A 415 -22.61 13.55 3.05
N GLU A 416 -21.84 14.28 2.25
CA GLU A 416 -20.39 14.43 2.46
C GLU A 416 -20.08 15.04 3.83
N GLY A 417 -19.07 14.53 4.52
CA GLY A 417 -18.68 15.00 5.86
C GLY A 417 -19.60 14.52 7.00
N SER A 418 -20.48 13.54 6.74
CA SER A 418 -21.34 12.96 7.78
C SER A 418 -20.55 12.19 8.85
N GLU A 419 -21.17 11.95 10.02
CA GLU A 419 -20.58 11.19 11.12
C GLU A 419 -20.30 9.71 10.76
N ALA A 420 -20.93 9.19 9.70
CA ALA A 420 -20.65 7.87 9.18
C ALA A 420 -19.42 7.81 8.25
N GLU A 421 -18.88 8.95 7.81
CA GLU A 421 -17.64 8.99 7.01
C GLU A 421 -16.40 8.77 7.88
N LEU A 422 -15.52 7.91 7.39
CA LEU A 422 -14.20 7.72 7.94
C LEU A 422 -13.23 8.77 7.39
N ALA A 423 -12.30 9.22 8.23
CA ALA A 423 -11.32 10.21 7.82
C ALA A 423 -10.47 9.70 6.65
N LEU A 424 -10.16 10.59 5.69
CA LEU A 424 -9.33 10.26 4.54
C LEU A 424 -7.91 9.92 4.99
N TRP A 425 -7.34 8.86 4.43
CA TRP A 425 -5.94 8.48 4.68
C TRP A 425 -5.18 8.31 3.36
N SER A 426 -4.13 9.11 3.15
CA SER A 426 -3.25 8.99 1.98
C SER A 426 -1.99 8.21 2.34
N VAL A 427 -1.74 7.13 1.60
CA VAL A 427 -0.58 6.25 1.78
C VAL A 427 0.35 6.39 0.57
N PRO A 428 1.60 6.85 0.75
CA PRO A 428 2.58 6.84 -0.34
C PRO A 428 2.97 5.40 -0.68
N VAL A 429 2.83 5.04 -1.95
CA VAL A 429 3.29 3.74 -2.47
C VAL A 429 4.75 3.88 -2.84
N THR A 430 5.62 3.32 -2.00
CA THR A 430 7.07 3.34 -2.23
C THR A 430 7.55 1.96 -2.70
N ALA A 431 8.71 1.90 -3.35
CA ALA A 431 9.36 0.62 -3.63
C ALA A 431 9.61 -0.16 -2.33
N THR A 432 9.95 0.54 -1.23
CA THR A 432 10.09 -0.04 0.10
C THR A 432 8.81 -0.73 0.55
N LEU A 433 7.64 -0.05 0.50
CA LEU A 433 6.36 -0.63 0.88
C LEU A 433 6.00 -1.87 0.04
N ILE A 434 6.25 -1.82 -1.26
CA ILE A 434 5.95 -2.96 -2.15
C ILE A 434 6.84 -4.16 -1.79
N VAL A 435 8.15 -3.95 -1.65
CA VAL A 435 9.10 -5.03 -1.40
C VAL A 435 8.98 -5.57 0.03
N SER A 436 8.89 -4.70 1.04
CA SER A 436 8.67 -5.12 2.43
C SER A 436 7.31 -5.82 2.58
N GLY A 437 6.27 -5.30 1.93
CA GLY A 437 4.96 -5.93 1.86
C GLY A 437 5.02 -7.33 1.26
N ALA A 438 5.71 -7.51 0.13
CA ALA A 438 5.91 -8.83 -0.48
C ALA A 438 6.64 -9.83 0.43
N ILE A 439 7.64 -9.37 1.18
CA ILE A 439 8.36 -10.20 2.15
C ILE A 439 7.45 -10.58 3.32
N ALA A 440 6.76 -9.59 3.91
CA ALA A 440 5.87 -9.76 5.05
C ALA A 440 4.69 -10.70 4.76
N THR A 441 4.11 -10.58 3.56
CA THR A 441 3.00 -11.42 3.12
C THR A 441 3.48 -12.75 2.53
N ARG A 442 4.81 -12.95 2.42
CA ARG A 442 5.46 -14.09 1.75
C ARG A 442 4.99 -14.28 0.30
N ASP A 443 4.60 -13.19 -0.35
CA ASP A 443 4.27 -13.20 -1.77
C ASP A 443 5.52 -12.91 -2.59
N PHE A 444 6.32 -13.95 -2.79
CA PHE A 444 7.57 -13.86 -3.53
C PHE A 444 7.40 -13.89 -5.05
N GLN A 445 6.24 -13.50 -5.58
CA GLN A 445 6.12 -13.32 -7.02
C GLN A 445 7.08 -12.22 -7.51
N PRO A 446 7.92 -12.49 -8.53
CA PRO A 446 8.94 -11.54 -8.97
C PRO A 446 8.41 -10.18 -9.39
N VAL A 447 7.13 -10.08 -9.80
CA VAL A 447 6.51 -8.81 -10.22
C VAL A 447 6.43 -7.74 -9.10
N HIS A 448 6.72 -8.12 -7.85
CA HIS A 448 6.75 -7.20 -6.72
C HIS A 448 8.16 -6.69 -6.37
N HIS A 449 9.22 -7.29 -6.92
CA HIS A 449 10.60 -6.95 -6.54
C HIS A 449 11.61 -6.98 -7.70
N ASP A 450 11.24 -7.51 -8.86
CA ASP A 450 12.02 -7.51 -10.10
C ASP A 450 11.32 -6.63 -11.15
N ARG A 451 11.89 -5.43 -11.36
CA ARG A 451 11.37 -4.44 -12.30
C ARG A 451 11.44 -4.91 -13.75
N GLU A 452 12.51 -5.60 -14.13
CA GLU A 452 12.72 -6.02 -15.51
C GLU A 452 11.73 -7.12 -15.87
N LEU A 453 11.54 -8.08 -14.97
CA LEU A 453 10.54 -9.12 -15.15
C LEU A 453 9.12 -8.56 -15.13
N ALA A 454 8.80 -7.62 -14.24
CA ALA A 454 7.51 -6.94 -14.24
C ALA A 454 7.23 -6.26 -15.60
N ALA A 455 8.21 -5.55 -16.16
CA ALA A 455 8.13 -4.94 -17.49
C ALA A 455 7.93 -5.98 -18.60
N ARG A 456 8.69 -7.07 -18.60
CA ARG A 456 8.52 -8.18 -19.57
C ARG A 456 7.14 -8.83 -19.49
N ARG A 457 6.47 -8.77 -18.34
CA ARG A 457 5.08 -9.26 -18.15
C ARG A 457 3.99 -8.22 -18.45
N GLY A 458 4.38 -7.04 -18.95
CA GLY A 458 3.47 -5.98 -19.38
C GLY A 458 3.07 -4.98 -18.30
N SER A 459 3.75 -4.99 -17.14
CA SER A 459 3.55 -4.00 -16.08
C SER A 459 4.44 -2.76 -16.30
N ALA A 460 4.03 -1.58 -15.82
CA ALA A 460 4.83 -0.36 -15.94
C ALA A 460 6.08 -0.36 -15.03
N ASP A 461 5.96 -0.91 -13.82
CA ASP A 461 7.05 -1.12 -12.85
C ASP A 461 6.63 -2.30 -11.93
N ILE A 462 7.38 -2.55 -10.84
CA ILE A 462 6.89 -3.40 -9.75
C ILE A 462 5.62 -2.79 -9.15
N PHE A 463 4.68 -3.61 -8.68
CA PHE A 463 3.41 -3.11 -8.14
C PHE A 463 3.03 -3.78 -6.83
N LEU A 464 2.22 -3.09 -6.04
CA LEU A 464 1.73 -3.55 -4.75
C LEU A 464 0.94 -4.86 -4.88
N ASN A 465 1.26 -5.84 -4.03
CA ASN A 465 0.51 -7.08 -4.00
C ASN A 465 -0.85 -6.91 -3.28
N ILE A 466 -1.77 -7.84 -3.50
CA ILE A 466 -3.12 -7.76 -2.92
C ILE A 466 -3.10 -7.92 -1.40
N ASN A 467 -2.22 -8.76 -0.84
CA ASN A 467 -2.18 -9.02 0.60
C ASN A 467 -1.76 -7.77 1.39
N THR A 468 -0.78 -7.00 0.90
CA THR A 468 -0.41 -5.70 1.44
C THR A 468 -1.57 -4.71 1.32
N SER A 469 -2.30 -4.73 0.20
CA SER A 469 -3.47 -3.88 -0.01
C SER A 469 -4.60 -4.18 0.98
N VAL A 470 -4.87 -5.47 1.22
CA VAL A 470 -5.83 -5.97 2.23
C VAL A 470 -5.35 -5.62 3.65
N GLY A 471 -4.06 -5.73 3.94
CA GLY A 471 -3.47 -5.30 5.21
C GLY A 471 -3.62 -3.81 5.47
N LEU A 472 -3.36 -2.96 4.47
CA LEU A 472 -3.58 -1.51 4.57
C LEU A 472 -5.06 -1.18 4.77
N LEU A 473 -5.97 -1.86 4.08
CA LEU A 473 -7.41 -1.69 4.27
C LEU A 473 -7.85 -2.11 5.68
N GLN A 474 -7.36 -3.24 6.21
CA GLN A 474 -7.65 -3.66 7.58
C GLN A 474 -7.16 -2.60 8.56
N ARG A 475 -5.90 -2.17 8.41
CA ARG A 475 -5.31 -1.12 9.23
C ARG A 475 -6.13 0.17 9.16
N TYR A 476 -6.57 0.59 7.98
CA TYR A 476 -7.39 1.79 7.83
C TYR A 476 -8.65 1.72 8.70
N VAL A 477 -9.32 0.56 8.71
CA VAL A 477 -10.52 0.34 9.53
C VAL A 477 -10.18 0.29 11.02
N SER A 478 -9.15 -0.44 11.44
CA SER A 478 -8.76 -0.52 12.86
C SER A 478 -8.22 0.81 13.40
N ASP A 479 -7.47 1.58 12.60
CA ASP A 479 -6.97 2.88 13.00
C ASP A 479 -8.12 3.87 13.22
N THR A 480 -9.18 3.75 12.41
CA THR A 480 -10.32 4.68 12.45
C THR A 480 -11.42 4.27 13.41
N LEU A 481 -11.64 2.97 13.64
CA LEU A 481 -12.68 2.48 14.57
C LEU A 481 -12.12 2.12 15.94
N GLY A 482 -10.82 1.83 16.04
CA GLY A 482 -10.09 1.57 17.27
C GLY A 482 -9.59 0.13 17.41
N PRO A 483 -8.66 -0.10 18.35
CA PRO A 483 -7.81 -1.30 18.39
C PRO A 483 -8.48 -2.58 18.90
N ASP A 484 -9.60 -2.49 19.61
CA ASP A 484 -10.29 -3.61 20.30
C ASP A 484 -11.46 -4.19 19.49
N LEU A 485 -11.56 -3.85 18.19
CA LEU A 485 -12.57 -4.43 17.30
C LEU A 485 -12.21 -5.86 16.87
N LEU A 486 -13.23 -6.63 16.45
CA LEU A 486 -13.04 -7.96 15.84
C LEU A 486 -13.42 -7.92 14.35
N VAL A 487 -12.47 -8.15 13.45
CA VAL A 487 -12.74 -8.34 12.02
C VAL A 487 -13.36 -9.72 11.81
N ARG A 488 -14.48 -9.78 11.09
CA ARG A 488 -15.19 -11.01 10.72
C ARG A 488 -15.11 -11.32 9.24
N ALA A 489 -15.07 -10.30 8.40
CA ALA A 489 -14.86 -10.49 6.98
C ALA A 489 -14.14 -9.31 6.34
N ILE A 490 -13.36 -9.60 5.31
CA ILE A 490 -12.78 -8.60 4.41
C ILE A 490 -13.09 -9.06 2.99
N ARG A 491 -13.89 -8.30 2.25
CA ARG A 491 -14.29 -8.65 0.88
C ARG A 491 -13.88 -7.55 -0.06
N VAL A 492 -12.93 -7.82 -0.94
CA VAL A 492 -12.32 -6.80 -1.79
C VAL A 492 -12.30 -7.22 -3.26
N ARG A 493 -12.47 -6.22 -4.11
CA ARG A 493 -12.21 -6.29 -5.54
C ARG A 493 -11.06 -5.33 -5.87
N LEU A 494 -10.03 -5.84 -6.53
CA LEU A 494 -8.96 -5.02 -7.06
C LEU A 494 -9.35 -4.40 -8.40
N GLY A 495 -8.81 -3.21 -8.64
CA GLY A 495 -8.88 -2.49 -9.90
C GLY A 495 -7.47 -2.20 -10.42
N ALA A 496 -7.14 -0.92 -10.52
CA ALA A 496 -5.87 -0.46 -11.05
C ALA A 496 -4.67 -0.89 -10.19
N PRO A 497 -3.52 -1.25 -10.77
CA PRO A 497 -2.30 -1.50 -10.02
C PRO A 497 -1.78 -0.20 -9.38
N ALA A 498 -1.02 -0.35 -8.30
CA ALA A 498 -0.37 0.76 -7.60
C ALA A 498 1.16 0.60 -7.69
N TYR A 499 1.83 1.65 -8.15
CA TYR A 499 3.26 1.66 -8.48
C TYR A 499 4.07 2.55 -7.53
N PRO A 500 5.40 2.37 -7.45
CA PRO A 500 6.27 3.30 -6.75
C PRO A 500 6.04 4.75 -7.23
N GLY A 501 5.82 5.66 -6.29
CA GLY A 501 5.53 7.07 -6.55
C GLY A 501 4.03 7.42 -6.51
N ASP A 502 3.15 6.42 -6.57
CA ASP A 502 1.71 6.65 -6.41
C ASP A 502 1.35 7.01 -4.97
N HIS A 503 0.15 7.54 -4.79
CA HIS A 503 -0.52 7.62 -3.50
C HIS A 503 -1.82 6.83 -3.58
N LEU A 504 -2.05 5.97 -2.60
CA LEU A 504 -3.34 5.33 -2.38
C LEU A 504 -4.13 6.13 -1.35
N VAL A 505 -5.26 6.65 -1.78
CA VAL A 505 -6.16 7.43 -0.94
C VAL A 505 -7.31 6.54 -0.50
N PHE A 506 -7.29 6.20 0.79
CA PHE A 506 -8.34 5.46 1.47
C PHE A 506 -9.44 6.41 1.93
N THR A 507 -10.67 5.99 1.65
CA THR A 507 -11.91 6.57 2.12
C THR A 507 -12.81 5.43 2.59
N GLY A 508 -13.64 5.68 3.59
CA GLY A 508 -14.53 4.66 4.09
C GLY A 508 -15.80 5.24 4.71
N ARG A 509 -16.78 4.37 4.90
CA ARG A 509 -18.08 4.74 5.47
C ARG A 509 -18.70 3.58 6.22
N LEU A 510 -19.34 3.87 7.34
CA LEU A 510 -20.25 2.95 8.02
C LEU A 510 -21.56 2.82 7.23
N THR A 511 -21.92 1.60 6.82
CA THR A 511 -23.04 1.36 5.89
C THR A 511 -24.17 0.53 6.49
N ALA A 512 -23.85 -0.34 7.45
CA ALA A 512 -24.82 -1.10 8.21
C ALA A 512 -24.30 -1.32 9.63
N ALA A 513 -25.21 -1.38 10.60
CA ALA A 513 -24.89 -1.74 11.97
C ALA A 513 -26.07 -2.49 12.60
N ASP A 514 -25.75 -3.56 13.32
CA ASP A 514 -26.67 -4.25 14.24
C ASP A 514 -26.14 -4.05 15.66
N ALA A 515 -26.81 -3.15 16.39
CA ALA A 515 -26.41 -2.81 17.75
C ALA A 515 -26.55 -3.99 18.74
N GLN A 516 -27.39 -5.00 18.45
CA GLN A 516 -27.58 -6.15 19.33
C GLN A 516 -26.44 -7.14 19.17
N THR A 517 -26.08 -7.51 17.94
CA THR A 517 -24.95 -8.43 17.71
C THR A 517 -23.60 -7.73 17.83
N GLY A 518 -23.56 -6.43 17.57
CA GLY A 518 -22.34 -5.62 17.48
C GLY A 518 -21.73 -5.56 16.09
N ARG A 519 -22.34 -6.21 15.09
CA ARG A 519 -21.83 -6.24 13.72
C ARG A 519 -21.97 -4.89 13.04
N VAL A 520 -20.91 -4.45 12.39
CA VAL A 520 -20.87 -3.21 11.60
C VAL A 520 -20.17 -3.48 10.28
N THR A 521 -20.77 -3.02 9.18
CA THR A 521 -20.20 -3.10 7.84
C THR A 521 -19.63 -1.75 7.44
N VAL A 522 -18.36 -1.75 7.07
CA VAL A 522 -17.62 -0.59 6.59
C VAL A 522 -17.35 -0.76 5.09
N ALA A 523 -17.90 0.13 4.26
CA ALA A 523 -17.48 0.22 2.86
C ALA A 523 -16.16 0.99 2.79
N VAL A 524 -15.20 0.49 2.02
CA VAL A 524 -13.87 1.08 1.87
C VAL A 524 -13.49 1.15 0.40
N ARG A 525 -12.91 2.28 0.01
CA ARG A 525 -12.33 2.51 -1.31
C ARG A 525 -10.92 3.06 -1.16
N ALA A 526 -9.97 2.46 -1.86
CA ALA A 526 -8.62 2.97 -2.07
C ALA A 526 -8.43 3.32 -3.55
N ALA A 527 -8.10 4.57 -3.85
CA ALA A 527 -7.91 5.05 -5.22
C ALA A 527 -6.53 5.71 -5.41
N GLY A 528 -5.95 5.50 -6.59
CA GLY A 528 -4.71 6.15 -7.03
C GLY A 528 -4.90 6.93 -8.34
N GLY A 529 -3.79 7.33 -8.97
CA GLY A 529 -3.84 8.12 -10.21
C GLY A 529 -4.47 7.40 -11.40
N LEU A 530 -4.46 6.06 -11.39
CA LEU A 530 -5.05 5.21 -12.43
C LEU A 530 -6.51 4.83 -12.16
N GLY A 531 -7.11 5.36 -11.09
CA GLY A 531 -8.47 5.04 -10.65
C GLY A 531 -8.51 4.18 -9.40
N ASP A 532 -9.59 3.42 -9.23
CA ASP A 532 -9.81 2.57 -8.06
C ASP A 532 -8.78 1.46 -8.01
N HIS A 533 -7.93 1.47 -6.98
CA HIS A 533 -7.02 0.37 -6.71
C HIS A 533 -7.75 -0.79 -6.03
N LEU A 534 -8.61 -0.46 -5.07
CA LEU A 534 -9.40 -1.42 -4.31
C LEU A 534 -10.76 -0.82 -3.95
N VAL A 535 -11.81 -1.62 -4.08
CA VAL A 535 -13.14 -1.34 -3.51
C VAL A 535 -13.60 -2.59 -2.77
N GLY A 536 -14.12 -2.43 -1.56
CA GLY A 536 -14.56 -3.56 -0.76
C GLY A 536 -15.32 -3.19 0.50
N THR A 537 -15.61 -4.21 1.29
CA THR A 537 -16.23 -4.07 2.60
C THR A 537 -15.41 -4.79 3.67
N VAL A 538 -15.47 -4.26 4.88
CA VAL A 538 -14.97 -4.91 6.10
C VAL A 538 -16.13 -5.06 7.06
N GLU A 539 -16.40 -6.29 7.48
CA GLU A 539 -17.32 -6.54 8.58
C GLU A 539 -16.52 -6.65 9.87
N VAL A 540 -16.90 -5.84 10.85
CA VAL A 540 -16.32 -5.84 12.19
C VAL A 540 -17.40 -6.10 13.24
N VAL A 541 -16.97 -6.53 14.43
CA VAL A 541 -17.79 -6.52 15.64
C VAL A 541 -17.17 -5.53 16.60
N LEU A 542 -18.00 -4.58 17.05
CA LEU A 542 -17.61 -3.53 17.98
C LEU A 542 -18.05 -3.83 19.43
N PRO A 543 -17.37 -3.26 20.44
CA PRO A 543 -17.81 -3.34 21.84
C PRO A 543 -19.25 -2.88 22.07
N GLY A 544 -19.89 -3.42 23.10
CA GLY A 544 -21.29 -3.13 23.44
C GLY A 544 -22.31 -3.92 22.62
N GLY A 545 -21.84 -4.84 21.76
CA GLY A 545 -22.66 -5.84 21.10
C GLY A 545 -22.34 -7.25 21.57
N ARG A 546 -23.34 -8.14 21.51
CA ARG A 546 -23.30 -9.48 22.10
C ARG A 546 -22.11 -10.33 21.65
N GLU A 547 -21.73 -10.30 20.36
CA GLU A 547 -20.64 -11.14 19.85
C GLU A 547 -19.26 -10.74 20.40
N HIS A 548 -19.05 -9.43 20.66
CA HIS A 548 -17.81 -8.93 21.25
C HIS A 548 -17.72 -9.35 22.71
N ASP A 549 -18.79 -9.13 23.47
CA ASP A 549 -18.87 -9.47 24.89
C ASP A 549 -18.72 -10.97 25.14
N GLU A 550 -19.33 -11.82 24.30
CA GLU A 550 -19.17 -13.28 24.34
C GLU A 550 -17.72 -13.69 24.07
N THR A 551 -17.07 -13.07 23.10
CA THR A 551 -15.65 -13.33 22.77
C THR A 551 -14.74 -12.91 23.93
N ARG A 552 -14.95 -11.73 24.50
CA ARG A 552 -14.23 -11.22 25.66
C ARG A 552 -14.39 -12.14 26.88
N ALA A 553 -15.62 -12.57 27.16
CA ALA A 553 -15.90 -13.50 28.26
C ALA A 553 -15.24 -14.87 28.04
N ALA A 554 -15.19 -15.37 26.81
CA ALA A 554 -14.48 -16.61 26.48
C ALA A 554 -12.97 -16.47 26.70
N ALA A 555 -12.37 -15.35 26.30
CA ALA A 555 -10.95 -15.07 26.52
C ALA A 555 -10.61 -15.03 28.03
N ALA A 556 -11.46 -14.37 28.83
CA ALA A 556 -11.30 -14.32 30.29
C ALA A 556 -11.35 -15.73 30.92
N ARG A 557 -12.33 -16.57 30.53
CA ARG A 557 -12.42 -17.96 31.00
C ARG A 557 -11.18 -18.78 30.65
N ALA A 558 -10.67 -18.63 29.43
CA ALA A 558 -9.45 -19.31 28.99
C ALA A 558 -8.21 -18.87 29.79
N ALA A 559 -8.10 -17.58 30.11
CA ALA A 559 -7.02 -17.05 30.95
C ALA A 559 -7.08 -17.62 32.38
N THR A 560 -8.27 -17.66 32.99
CA THR A 560 -8.47 -18.26 34.32
C THR A 560 -8.10 -19.75 34.33
N ALA A 561 -8.53 -20.51 33.32
CA ALA A 561 -8.20 -21.93 33.21
C ALA A 561 -6.68 -22.17 33.15
N ARG A 562 -5.95 -21.37 32.37
CA ARG A 562 -4.48 -21.45 32.27
C ARG A 562 -3.79 -21.16 33.60
N ALA A 563 -4.27 -20.16 34.36
CA ALA A 563 -3.73 -19.82 35.67
C ALA A 563 -3.90 -20.94 36.70
N VAL A 564 -5.00 -21.70 36.63
CA VAL A 564 -5.27 -22.85 37.51
C VAL A 564 -4.38 -24.05 37.17
N THR A 565 -4.06 -24.26 35.89
CA THR A 565 -3.22 -25.37 35.42
C THR A 565 -1.72 -25.10 35.45
N ALA A 566 -1.29 -23.86 35.69
CA ALA A 566 0.13 -23.53 35.80
C ALA A 566 0.74 -24.24 37.03
N PRO A 567 1.79 -25.06 36.88
CA PRO A 567 2.42 -25.70 38.03
C PRO A 567 2.90 -24.62 38.98
N GLN A 568 2.50 -24.68 40.25
CA GLN A 568 3.06 -23.85 41.31
C GLN A 568 4.57 -24.12 41.31
N ALA A 569 5.35 -23.18 40.75
CA ALA A 569 6.79 -23.19 40.86
C ALA A 569 7.12 -23.21 42.36
N ARG A 570 7.53 -24.38 42.87
CA ARG A 570 7.97 -24.52 44.26
C ARG A 570 9.25 -23.70 44.40
N SER A 571 9.20 -22.78 45.37
CA SER A 571 10.30 -21.95 45.87
C SER A 571 11.52 -22.75 46.27
#